data_AF-A0A918IQT2-F1
#
_entry.id   AF-A0A918IQT2-F1
#
_cell.length_a   1.000
_cell.length_b   1.000
_cell.length_c   1.000
_cell.angle_alpha   90.00
_cell.angle_beta   90.00
_cell.angle_gamma   90.00
#
_symmetry.space_group_name_H-M   'P 1'
#
loop_
_entity.id
_entity.type
_entity.pdbx_description
1 polymer ?
#
loop_
_entity_poly.entity_id
_entity_poly.type
_entity_poly.pdbx_seq_one_letter_code
_entity_poly.pdbx_strand_id
1 'polypeptide(L)'
;MKNFKRAARIFVMIVFLVLGASSCKPEKEKIPTPEPERTPVKAPDQIVSVKQAKMMYDAYGERRVRIIEKYENEQNPEEKFDVARFGSYDYQTIKNYLRYIEQEAEKANVEIATLRFYFSNYPDQNEFEDGRKIKHPKQNSFFLIPTTRDEKNGDYAFYIYEDNDGNNIPMYLTDNLNPKNSANNGPDKVQEHQNSEASLVPKLSKSILFDKNKSLILNEGDMTPPPYRD
;
A
#
# COMPACT_ATOMS: atom_id res chain seq x y z
N MET A 1 -60.65 28.33 -41.75
CA MET A 1 -59.67 27.86 -40.74
C MET A 1 -58.91 26.55 -41.09
N LYS A 2 -59.10 25.96 -42.28
CA LYS A 2 -58.45 24.68 -42.67
C LYS A 2 -57.00 24.87 -43.20
N ASN A 3 -56.73 26.02 -43.83
CA ASN A 3 -55.44 26.31 -44.47
C ASN A 3 -54.36 26.75 -43.46
N PHE A 4 -54.75 27.44 -42.38
CA PHE A 4 -53.81 27.88 -41.34
C PHE A 4 -53.26 26.70 -40.51
N LYS A 5 -54.11 25.71 -40.19
CA LYS A 5 -53.70 24.48 -39.52
C LYS A 5 -52.79 23.60 -40.39
N ARG A 6 -52.93 23.67 -41.72
CA ARG A 6 -52.07 22.96 -42.68
C ARG A 6 -50.71 23.65 -42.82
N ALA A 7 -50.68 24.98 -42.89
CA ALA A 7 -49.45 25.76 -42.87
C ALA A 7 -48.66 25.61 -41.56
N ALA A 8 -49.34 25.61 -40.41
CA ALA A 8 -48.71 25.39 -39.11
C ALA A 8 -48.11 23.98 -38.97
N ARG A 9 -48.78 22.94 -39.50
CA ARG A 9 -48.24 21.57 -39.51
C ARG A 9 -47.02 21.41 -40.43
N ILE A 10 -47.01 22.09 -41.57
CA ILE A 10 -45.87 22.11 -42.50
C ILE A 10 -44.70 22.86 -41.86
N PHE A 11 -44.97 23.97 -41.17
CA PHE A 11 -43.94 24.74 -40.48
C PHE A 11 -43.29 23.94 -39.32
N VAL A 12 -44.10 23.23 -38.51
CA VAL A 12 -43.59 22.36 -37.44
C VAL A 12 -42.77 21.18 -38.00
N MET A 13 -43.20 20.56 -39.11
CA MET A 13 -42.44 19.51 -39.79
C MET A 13 -41.08 20.02 -40.32
N ILE A 14 -41.03 21.23 -40.88
CA ILE A 14 -39.79 21.83 -41.39
C ILE A 14 -38.83 22.18 -40.24
N VAL A 15 -39.34 22.71 -39.12
CA VAL A 15 -38.51 22.99 -37.94
C VAL A 15 -37.91 21.71 -37.34
N PHE A 16 -38.67 20.61 -37.29
CA PHE A 16 -38.14 19.30 -36.87
C PHE A 16 -37.11 18.71 -37.86
N LEU A 17 -37.27 18.95 -39.16
CA LEU A 17 -36.30 18.51 -40.18
C LEU A 17 -34.97 19.28 -40.11
N VAL A 18 -35.02 20.58 -39.81
CA VAL A 18 -33.83 21.45 -39.70
C VAL A 18 -33.07 21.21 -38.39
N LEU A 19 -33.77 20.88 -37.29
CA LEU A 19 -33.13 20.50 -36.02
C LEU A 19 -32.47 19.11 -36.06
N GLY A 20 -32.98 18.18 -36.86
CA GLY A 20 -32.37 16.86 -37.05
C GLY A 20 -31.05 16.88 -37.85
N ALA A 21 -30.88 17.84 -38.76
CA ALA A 21 -29.69 17.95 -39.61
C ALA A 21 -28.47 18.61 -38.92
N SER A 22 -28.64 19.20 -37.73
CA SER A 22 -27.56 19.86 -36.98
C SER A 22 -26.89 18.97 -35.93
N SER A 23 -27.29 17.69 -35.80
CA SER A 23 -26.73 16.75 -34.80
C SER A 23 -25.76 15.70 -35.37
N CYS A 24 -25.30 15.86 -36.62
CA CYS A 24 -24.16 15.10 -37.14
C CYS A 24 -22.93 16.00 -37.19
N LYS A 25 -22.26 16.18 -36.05
CA LYS A 25 -20.82 16.41 -36.09
C LYS A 25 -20.19 15.05 -36.43
N PRO A 26 -19.47 14.89 -37.55
CA PRO A 26 -18.63 13.72 -37.70
C PRO A 26 -17.65 13.74 -36.52
N GLU A 27 -17.75 12.74 -35.66
CA GLU A 27 -16.72 12.44 -34.68
C GLU A 27 -15.45 12.27 -35.51
N LYS A 28 -14.54 13.25 -35.43
CA LYS A 28 -13.21 13.10 -35.99
C LYS A 28 -12.71 11.78 -35.41
N GLU A 29 -12.49 10.79 -36.25
CA GLU A 29 -11.71 9.60 -35.90
C GLU A 29 -10.51 10.14 -35.13
N LYS A 30 -10.46 9.83 -33.84
CA LYS A 30 -9.26 10.04 -33.05
C LYS A 30 -8.24 9.14 -33.73
N ILE A 31 -7.42 9.74 -34.59
CA ILE A 31 -6.16 9.14 -35.03
C ILE A 31 -5.56 8.57 -33.74
N PRO A 32 -5.31 7.25 -33.66
CA PRO A 32 -4.72 6.67 -32.46
C PRO A 32 -3.45 7.46 -32.24
N THR A 33 -3.39 8.24 -31.15
CA THR A 33 -2.17 8.87 -30.71
C THR A 33 -1.13 7.75 -30.69
N PRO A 34 0.00 7.86 -31.42
CA PRO A 34 1.03 6.84 -31.38
C PRO A 34 1.33 6.59 -29.91
N GLU A 35 1.09 5.35 -29.44
CA GLU A 35 1.45 4.98 -28.08
C GLU A 35 2.94 5.35 -27.95
N PRO A 36 3.32 6.19 -26.97
CA PRO A 36 4.70 6.65 -26.87
C PRO A 36 5.59 5.41 -26.90
N GLU A 37 6.53 5.38 -27.86
CA GLU A 37 7.43 4.24 -28.04
C GLU A 37 8.03 3.91 -26.68
N ARG A 38 7.60 2.78 -26.11
CA ARG A 38 8.07 2.35 -24.81
C ARG A 38 9.55 2.04 -24.99
N THR A 39 10.40 2.86 -24.41
CA THR A 39 11.84 2.60 -24.43
C THR A 39 12.08 1.20 -23.85
N PRO A 40 12.87 0.35 -24.51
CA PRO A 40 13.11 -1.00 -24.02
C PRO A 40 13.74 -0.93 -22.62
N VAL A 41 13.03 -1.42 -21.62
CA VAL A 41 13.55 -1.48 -20.24
C VAL A 41 14.51 -2.67 -20.16
N LYS A 42 15.77 -2.42 -19.80
CA LYS A 42 16.76 -3.48 -19.58
C LYS A 42 16.35 -4.32 -18.36
N ALA A 43 16.47 -5.64 -18.49
CA ALA A 43 16.32 -6.55 -17.37
C ALA A 43 17.27 -6.20 -16.21
N PRO A 44 16.79 -6.16 -14.95
CA PRO A 44 17.65 -6.01 -13.77
C PRO A 44 18.67 -7.15 -13.65
N ASP A 45 19.87 -6.83 -13.19
CA ASP A 45 20.96 -7.81 -13.02
C ASP A 45 20.66 -8.85 -11.92
N GLN A 46 19.67 -8.58 -11.05
CA GLN A 46 19.21 -9.44 -9.96
C GLN A 46 18.28 -10.58 -10.40
N ILE A 47 17.84 -10.61 -11.67
CA ILE A 47 17.00 -11.71 -12.17
C ILE A 47 17.80 -13.03 -12.14
N VAL A 48 17.28 -14.01 -11.41
CA VAL A 48 17.85 -15.36 -11.32
C VAL A 48 17.22 -16.31 -12.33
N SER A 49 17.94 -17.38 -12.68
CA SER A 49 17.37 -18.45 -13.51
C SER A 49 16.29 -19.25 -12.77
N VAL A 50 15.38 -19.87 -13.52
CA VAL A 50 14.36 -20.78 -12.96
C VAL A 50 14.99 -21.92 -12.13
N LYS A 51 16.15 -22.43 -12.57
CA LYS A 51 16.89 -23.47 -11.83
C LYS A 51 17.36 -22.95 -10.46
N GLN A 52 17.89 -21.73 -10.39
CA GLN A 52 18.28 -21.11 -9.11
C GLN A 52 17.08 -20.86 -8.21
N ALA A 53 15.98 -20.35 -8.76
CA ALA A 53 14.74 -20.15 -8.01
C ALA A 53 14.23 -21.47 -7.40
N LYS A 54 14.22 -22.57 -8.17
CA LYS A 54 13.84 -23.89 -7.66
C LYS A 54 14.75 -24.38 -6.54
N MET A 55 16.08 -24.23 -6.69
CA MET A 55 17.02 -24.62 -5.62
C MET A 55 16.74 -23.88 -4.31
N MET A 56 16.43 -22.57 -4.38
CA MET A 56 16.07 -21.79 -3.18
C MET A 56 14.72 -22.21 -2.60
N TYR A 57 13.72 -22.47 -3.43
CA TYR A 57 12.41 -22.96 -3.01
C TYR A 57 12.51 -24.32 -2.29
N ASP A 58 13.24 -25.28 -2.87
CA ASP A 58 13.44 -26.60 -2.27
C ASP A 58 14.19 -26.48 -0.94
N ALA A 59 15.24 -25.65 -0.88
CA ALA A 59 16.00 -25.41 0.35
C ALA A 59 15.16 -24.77 1.48
N TYR A 60 14.23 -23.87 1.17
CA TYR A 60 13.27 -23.35 2.15
C TYR A 60 12.34 -24.46 2.68
N GLY A 61 11.87 -25.34 1.81
CA GLY A 61 11.09 -26.52 2.20
C GLY A 61 11.82 -27.41 3.20
N GLU A 62 13.04 -27.79 2.87
CA GLU A 62 13.82 -28.69 3.73
C GLU A 62 14.28 -28.05 5.04
N ARG A 63 14.68 -26.77 5.01
CA ARG A 63 15.35 -26.12 6.15
C ARG A 63 14.45 -25.24 7.02
N ARG A 64 13.24 -24.88 6.55
CA ARG A 64 12.35 -23.97 7.28
C ARG A 64 10.97 -24.56 7.47
N VAL A 65 10.32 -25.03 6.41
CA VAL A 65 8.94 -25.52 6.48
C VAL A 65 8.81 -26.63 7.53
N ARG A 66 9.65 -27.66 7.46
CA ARG A 66 9.59 -28.79 8.41
C ARG A 66 9.74 -28.38 9.88
N ILE A 67 10.54 -27.36 10.16
CA ILE A 67 10.78 -26.89 11.54
C ILE A 67 9.59 -26.08 12.03
N ILE A 68 9.06 -25.19 11.19
CA ILE A 68 7.91 -24.34 11.52
C ILE A 68 6.66 -25.22 11.73
N GLU A 69 6.35 -26.12 10.79
CA GLU A 69 5.21 -27.03 10.93
C GLU A 69 5.32 -27.87 12.20
N LYS A 70 6.51 -28.41 12.49
CA LYS A 70 6.71 -29.19 13.72
C LYS A 70 6.40 -28.34 14.96
N TYR A 71 6.97 -27.14 15.05
CA TYR A 71 6.76 -26.25 16.20
C TYR A 71 5.28 -25.89 16.38
N GLU A 72 4.62 -25.44 15.31
CA GLU A 72 3.22 -25.01 15.36
C GLU A 72 2.27 -26.16 15.69
N ASN A 73 2.49 -27.35 15.11
CA ASN A 73 1.73 -28.56 15.43
C ASN A 73 1.97 -29.03 16.87
N GLU A 74 3.15 -28.82 17.45
CA GLU A 74 3.40 -29.12 18.86
C GLU A 74 2.65 -28.15 19.80
N GLN A 75 2.46 -26.89 19.39
CA GLN A 75 1.68 -25.91 20.17
C GLN A 75 0.17 -26.13 20.06
N ASN A 76 -0.33 -26.61 18.91
CA ASN A 76 -1.73 -26.95 18.70
C ASN A 76 -1.90 -28.30 17.97
N PRO A 77 -1.81 -29.44 18.67
CA PRO A 77 -1.85 -30.76 18.05
C PRO A 77 -3.15 -31.11 17.31
N GLU A 78 -4.25 -30.41 17.64
CA GLU A 78 -5.58 -30.66 17.08
C GLU A 78 -5.76 -30.00 15.70
N GLU A 79 -4.91 -29.03 15.35
CA GLU A 79 -5.00 -28.29 14.09
C GLU A 79 -3.67 -28.36 13.34
N LYS A 80 -3.71 -28.99 12.16
CA LYS A 80 -2.52 -29.05 11.31
C LYS A 80 -2.17 -27.65 10.80
N PHE A 81 -0.94 -27.23 11.07
CA PHE A 81 -0.38 -26.01 10.53
C PHE A 81 0.37 -26.28 9.23
N ASP A 82 0.03 -25.51 8.20
CA ASP A 82 0.67 -25.58 6.89
C ASP A 82 1.35 -24.25 6.57
N VAL A 83 2.66 -24.31 6.33
CA VAL A 83 3.50 -23.11 6.16
C VAL A 83 3.27 -22.44 4.82
N ALA A 84 2.95 -21.14 4.83
CA ALA A 84 2.90 -20.31 3.64
C ALA A 84 4.17 -20.45 2.77
N ARG A 85 3.98 -20.69 1.47
CA ARG A 85 5.08 -20.86 0.50
C ARG A 85 5.31 -19.63 -0.37
N PHE A 86 4.27 -18.81 -0.55
CA PHE A 86 4.35 -17.51 -1.20
C PHE A 86 3.22 -16.62 -0.70
N GLY A 87 3.42 -15.31 -0.82
CA GLY A 87 2.37 -14.32 -0.69
C GLY A 87 2.26 -13.52 -1.98
N SER A 88 1.05 -13.13 -2.34
CA SER A 88 0.81 -12.36 -3.56
C SER A 88 -0.06 -11.14 -3.29
N TYR A 89 0.25 -10.07 -4.00
CA TYR A 89 -0.69 -8.99 -4.27
C TYR A 89 -1.10 -9.09 -5.73
N ASP A 90 -2.32 -8.67 -6.05
CA ASP A 90 -2.63 -8.43 -7.45
C ASP A 90 -1.72 -7.32 -8.00
N TYR A 91 -1.44 -7.43 -9.30
CA TYR A 91 -0.50 -6.53 -9.97
C TYR A 91 -0.92 -5.05 -9.88
N GLN A 92 -2.23 -4.78 -9.89
CA GLN A 92 -2.74 -3.42 -9.86
C GLN A 92 -2.57 -2.79 -8.47
N THR A 93 -2.73 -3.57 -7.40
CA THR A 93 -2.46 -3.14 -6.02
C THR A 93 -1.02 -2.69 -5.84
N ILE A 94 -0.03 -3.45 -6.32
CA ILE A 94 1.38 -3.03 -6.25
C ILE A 94 1.62 -1.74 -7.04
N LYS A 95 1.08 -1.62 -8.26
CA LYS A 95 1.21 -0.38 -9.04
C LYS A 95 0.58 0.83 -8.34
N ASN A 96 -0.57 0.64 -7.72
CA ASN A 96 -1.24 1.70 -6.95
C ASN A 96 -0.43 2.08 -5.73
N TYR A 97 0.12 1.09 -5.02
CA TYR A 97 0.96 1.30 -3.86
C TYR A 97 2.23 2.07 -4.21
N LEU A 98 2.95 1.68 -5.28
CA LEU A 98 4.15 2.40 -5.73
C LEU A 98 3.85 3.88 -6.05
N ARG A 99 2.74 4.15 -6.77
CA ARG A 99 2.30 5.53 -7.03
C ARG A 99 1.94 6.29 -5.76
N TYR A 100 1.28 5.62 -4.81
CA TYR A 100 0.88 6.22 -3.55
C TYR A 100 2.08 6.62 -2.71
N ILE A 101 3.07 5.75 -2.54
CA ILE A 101 4.28 6.07 -1.76
C ILE A 101 5.12 7.15 -2.44
N GLU A 102 5.19 7.17 -3.78
CA GLU A 102 5.85 8.24 -4.55
C GLU A 102 5.16 9.59 -4.30
N GLN A 103 3.83 9.64 -4.36
CA GLN A 103 3.04 10.84 -4.10
C GLN A 103 3.25 11.37 -2.68
N GLU A 104 3.22 10.51 -1.66
CA GLU A 104 3.41 10.93 -0.27
C GLU A 104 4.86 11.34 0.02
N ALA A 105 5.84 10.71 -0.63
CA ALA A 105 7.24 11.11 -0.54
C ALA A 105 7.50 12.48 -1.18
N GLU A 106 6.90 12.76 -2.34
CA GLU A 106 6.98 14.07 -3.00
C GLU A 106 6.40 15.19 -2.11
N LYS A 107 5.24 14.95 -1.49
CA LYS A 107 4.63 15.90 -0.54
C LYS A 107 5.50 16.18 0.68
N ALA A 108 6.33 15.22 1.08
CA ALA A 108 7.25 15.32 2.20
C ALA A 108 8.66 15.77 1.79
N ASN A 109 8.87 16.08 0.50
CA ASN A 109 10.16 16.47 -0.07
C ASN A 109 11.29 15.46 0.24
N VAL A 110 10.99 14.17 0.10
CA VAL A 110 11.96 13.08 0.25
C VAL A 110 11.95 12.15 -0.95
N GLU A 111 13.10 11.57 -1.26
CA GLU A 111 13.21 10.54 -2.29
C GLU A 111 13.14 9.14 -1.68
N ILE A 112 12.50 8.21 -2.39
CA ILE A 112 12.50 6.79 -2.03
C ILE A 112 13.83 6.18 -2.49
N ALA A 113 14.59 5.64 -1.54
CA ALA A 113 15.89 5.01 -1.79
C ALA A 113 15.75 3.51 -2.11
N THR A 114 14.99 2.78 -1.29
CA THR A 114 14.70 1.35 -1.50
C THR A 114 13.30 1.00 -1.01
N LEU A 115 12.76 -0.12 -1.48
CA LEU A 115 11.55 -0.75 -0.95
C LEU A 115 11.95 -1.96 -0.10
N ARG A 116 11.73 -1.88 1.21
CA ARG A 116 12.15 -2.90 2.16
C ARG A 116 11.01 -3.88 2.43
N PHE A 117 11.31 -5.17 2.34
CA PHE A 117 10.39 -6.26 2.64
C PHE A 117 10.74 -6.84 4.00
N TYR A 118 9.80 -6.78 4.94
CA TYR A 118 9.95 -7.36 6.26
C TYR A 118 9.21 -8.70 6.31
N PHE A 119 9.89 -9.73 6.79
CA PHE A 119 9.23 -10.98 7.16
C PHE A 119 8.50 -10.82 8.49
N SER A 120 7.27 -11.30 8.57
CA SER A 120 6.42 -11.18 9.75
C SER A 120 5.53 -12.40 9.93
N ASN A 121 4.81 -12.45 11.05
CA ASN A 121 3.73 -13.39 11.29
C ASN A 121 2.52 -12.62 11.79
N TYR A 122 1.32 -13.09 11.42
CA TYR A 122 0.11 -12.64 12.11
C TYR A 122 0.14 -13.13 13.57
N PRO A 123 -0.31 -12.33 14.53
CA PRO A 123 -0.38 -12.76 15.91
C PRO A 123 -1.40 -13.89 16.07
N ASP A 124 -1.27 -14.66 17.16
CA ASP A 124 -2.23 -15.71 17.52
C ASP A 124 -3.49 -15.08 18.16
N GLN A 125 -4.21 -14.31 17.35
CA GLN A 125 -5.39 -13.53 17.74
C GLN A 125 -6.38 -13.51 16.57
N ASN A 126 -7.66 -13.28 16.87
CA ASN A 126 -8.71 -13.22 15.85
C ASN A 126 -8.81 -11.86 15.17
N GLU A 127 -8.40 -10.78 15.86
CA GLU A 127 -8.57 -9.40 15.42
C GLU A 127 -7.37 -8.56 15.88
N PHE A 128 -7.04 -7.55 15.09
CA PHE A 128 -6.11 -6.49 15.49
C PHE A 128 -6.77 -5.54 16.50
N GLU A 129 -5.96 -4.71 17.17
CA GLU A 129 -6.47 -3.70 18.12
C GLU A 129 -7.46 -2.70 17.49
N ASP A 130 -7.38 -2.49 16.18
CA ASP A 130 -8.30 -1.65 15.40
C ASP A 130 -9.59 -2.35 14.97
N GLY A 131 -9.80 -3.61 15.39
CA GLY A 131 -10.99 -4.42 15.11
C GLY A 131 -10.98 -5.11 13.74
N ARG A 132 -9.93 -4.96 12.93
CA ARG A 132 -9.81 -5.73 11.68
C ARG A 132 -9.53 -7.19 11.99
N LYS A 133 -10.24 -8.09 11.30
CA LYS A 133 -10.07 -9.54 11.46
C LYS A 133 -8.74 -10.03 10.89
N ILE A 134 -8.06 -10.86 11.66
CA ILE A 134 -6.90 -11.62 11.22
C ILE A 134 -7.43 -12.87 10.52
N LYS A 135 -7.29 -12.93 9.20
CA LYS A 135 -7.79 -14.05 8.40
C LYS A 135 -7.09 -15.37 8.73
N HIS A 136 -5.79 -15.28 9.01
CA HIS A 136 -4.88 -16.42 9.14
C HIS A 136 -3.93 -16.21 10.31
N PRO A 137 -4.36 -16.46 11.56
CA PRO A 137 -3.49 -16.33 12.74
C PRO A 137 -2.24 -17.20 12.62
N LYS A 138 -1.12 -16.75 13.21
CA LYS A 138 0.21 -17.41 13.22
C LYS A 138 0.90 -17.56 11.86
N GLN A 139 0.17 -17.42 10.76
CA GLN A 139 0.72 -17.59 9.42
C GLN A 139 1.77 -16.52 9.11
N ASN A 140 2.83 -16.96 8.41
CA ASN A 140 3.87 -16.06 7.92
C ASN A 140 3.25 -15.06 6.96
N SER A 141 3.71 -13.82 7.04
CA SER A 141 3.38 -12.73 6.14
C SER A 141 4.66 -11.95 5.80
N PHE A 142 4.50 -10.94 4.97
CA PHE A 142 5.49 -9.90 4.82
C PHE A 142 4.79 -8.57 4.58
N PHE A 143 5.44 -7.48 4.98
CA PHE A 143 4.98 -6.14 4.66
C PHE A 143 6.11 -5.33 4.01
N LEU A 144 5.71 -4.34 3.23
CA LEU A 144 6.58 -3.48 2.45
C LEU A 144 6.60 -2.10 3.08
N ILE A 145 7.80 -1.51 3.20
CA ILE A 145 7.99 -0.14 3.69
C ILE A 145 8.98 0.59 2.78
N PRO A 146 8.66 1.79 2.26
CA PRO A 146 9.64 2.60 1.57
C PRO A 146 10.70 3.10 2.53
N THR A 147 11.91 3.27 2.02
CA THR A 147 13.00 3.90 2.76
C THR A 147 13.43 5.19 2.08
N THR A 148 14.01 6.10 2.84
CA THR A 148 14.62 7.33 2.36
C THR A 148 16.03 7.47 2.93
N ARG A 149 16.88 8.25 2.27
CA ARG A 149 18.26 8.50 2.71
C ARG A 149 18.30 9.66 3.68
N ASP A 150 18.92 9.43 4.84
CA ASP A 150 19.42 10.49 5.70
C ASP A 150 20.91 10.71 5.36
N GLU A 151 21.32 11.95 5.10
CA GLU A 151 22.65 12.35 4.59
C GLU A 151 23.83 11.77 5.38
N LYS A 152 23.60 11.33 6.62
CA LYS A 152 24.65 10.87 7.53
C LYS A 152 24.63 9.38 7.87
N ASN A 153 23.52 8.66 7.70
CA ASN A 153 23.35 7.35 8.34
C ASN A 153 22.62 6.26 7.53
N GLY A 154 22.56 6.36 6.20
CA GLY A 154 22.01 5.32 5.33
C GLY A 154 20.48 5.37 5.12
N ASP A 155 19.90 4.28 4.62
CA ASP A 155 18.49 4.18 4.23
C ASP A 155 17.60 3.82 5.43
N TYR A 156 16.61 4.67 5.74
CA TYR A 156 15.65 4.50 6.84
C TYR A 156 14.25 4.26 6.32
N ALA A 157 13.56 3.27 6.89
CA ALA A 157 12.11 3.17 6.77
C ALA A 157 11.45 4.44 7.34
N PHE A 158 10.35 4.88 6.74
CA PHE A 158 9.66 6.08 7.20
C PHE A 158 8.14 6.00 7.01
N TYR A 159 7.42 6.84 7.75
CA TYR A 159 6.01 7.15 7.55
C TYR A 159 5.82 8.67 7.50
N ILE A 160 4.62 9.12 7.14
CA ILE A 160 4.32 10.56 7.06
C ILE A 160 3.49 10.97 8.27
N TYR A 161 3.92 12.04 8.93
CA TYR A 161 3.13 12.79 9.90
C TYR A 161 2.62 14.07 9.24
N GLU A 162 1.31 14.31 9.31
CA GLU A 162 0.74 15.60 8.91
C GLU A 162 0.64 16.52 10.13
N ASP A 163 1.30 17.68 10.08
CA ASP A 163 1.24 18.64 11.17
C ASP A 163 -0.10 19.41 11.21
N ASN A 164 -0.22 20.42 12.08
CA ASN A 164 -1.45 21.20 12.19
C ASN A 164 -1.66 22.18 11.03
N ASP A 165 -0.61 22.49 10.28
CA ASP A 165 -0.62 23.41 9.13
C ASP A 165 -0.80 22.65 7.80
N GLY A 166 -0.89 21.32 7.86
CA GLY A 166 -1.06 20.44 6.70
C GLY A 166 0.26 20.05 6.01
N ASN A 167 1.41 20.34 6.62
CA ASN A 167 2.70 19.94 6.08
C ASN A 167 2.95 18.45 6.36
N ASN A 168 3.51 17.74 5.38
CA ASN A 168 3.86 16.34 5.49
C ASN A 168 5.33 16.23 5.92
N ILE A 169 5.57 15.68 7.11
CA ILE A 169 6.89 15.53 7.70
C ILE A 169 7.27 14.03 7.70
N PRO A 170 8.42 13.65 7.13
CA PRO A 170 8.87 12.27 7.15
C PRO A 170 9.38 11.90 8.56
N MET A 171 8.84 10.83 9.10
CA MET A 171 9.21 10.29 10.41
C MET A 171 9.96 8.99 10.25
N TYR A 172 11.20 8.93 10.72
CA TYR A 172 12.08 7.78 10.53
C TYR A 172 11.84 6.67 11.56
N LEU A 173 11.96 5.44 11.09
CA LEU A 173 11.87 4.22 11.87
C LEU A 173 13.24 3.56 11.97
N THR A 174 13.50 2.97 13.13
CA THR A 174 14.59 2.01 13.32
C THR A 174 14.28 0.70 12.58
N ASP A 175 15.27 -0.18 12.44
CA ASP A 175 15.05 -1.49 11.80
C ASP A 175 14.01 -2.36 12.53
N ASN A 176 13.80 -2.11 13.83
CA ASN A 176 12.76 -2.76 14.64
C ASN A 176 11.43 -1.98 14.65
N LEU A 177 11.23 -1.06 13.69
CA LEU A 177 10.01 -0.27 13.49
C LEU A 177 9.62 0.66 14.64
N ASN A 178 10.53 0.90 15.59
CA ASN A 178 10.32 1.96 16.57
C ASN A 178 10.65 3.32 15.94
N PRO A 179 9.91 4.39 16.25
CA PRO A 179 10.29 5.75 15.90
C PRO A 179 11.74 6.01 16.34
N LYS A 180 12.58 6.46 15.42
CA LYS A 180 13.94 6.87 15.74
C LYS A 180 13.82 8.12 16.60
N ASN A 181 14.33 8.06 17.84
CA ASN A 181 14.30 9.18 18.80
C ASN A 181 14.72 10.45 18.10
N SER A 182 13.72 11.28 17.79
CA SER A 182 13.92 12.45 16.99
C SER A 182 14.33 13.55 17.94
N ALA A 183 15.62 13.58 18.28
CA ALA A 183 16.19 14.67 19.06
C ALA A 183 16.03 16.03 18.36
N ASN A 184 15.53 16.09 17.11
CA ASN A 184 15.28 17.33 16.38
C ASN A 184 13.98 17.41 15.54
N ASN A 185 13.26 16.31 15.25
CA ASN A 185 12.06 16.32 14.39
C ASN A 185 10.87 15.53 14.98
N GLY A 186 10.77 15.41 16.31
CA GLY A 186 9.54 14.92 16.95
C GLY A 186 8.55 16.08 17.10
N PRO A 187 7.24 15.81 17.20
CA PRO A 187 6.25 16.87 17.50
C PRO A 187 6.39 17.46 18.92
N ASP A 188 7.37 17.01 19.71
CA ASP A 188 7.62 17.49 21.06
C ASP A 188 8.74 18.53 21.10
N LYS A 189 8.40 19.75 20.70
CA LYS A 189 8.85 20.94 21.45
C LYS A 189 7.67 21.55 22.18
N VAL A 190 7.01 20.76 23.02
CA VAL A 190 6.44 21.30 24.26
C VAL A 190 7.55 21.18 25.30
N GLN A 191 8.20 22.30 25.59
CA GLN A 191 9.09 22.41 26.75
C GLN A 191 8.22 22.23 28.01
N GLU A 192 8.12 21.01 28.51
CA GLU A 192 7.70 20.79 29.89
C GLU A 192 8.96 20.77 30.74
N HIS A 193 9.28 21.92 31.34
CA HIS A 193 10.17 21.96 32.49
C HIS A 193 9.54 21.12 33.60
N GLN A 194 9.89 19.84 33.66
CA GLN A 194 9.47 18.93 34.73
C GLN A 194 10.22 19.29 36.01
N ASN A 195 9.62 20.19 36.79
CA ASN A 195 9.73 20.11 38.24
C ASN A 195 8.67 19.11 38.72
N SER A 196 9.11 18.10 39.48
CA SER A 196 8.26 17.07 40.05
C SER A 196 7.18 17.65 40.95
N GLU A 197 5.95 17.73 40.46
CA GLU A 197 4.75 17.96 41.25
C GLU A 197 3.73 16.87 40.87
N ALA A 198 3.33 16.06 41.86
CA ALA A 198 2.39 14.97 41.66
C ALA A 198 0.98 15.54 41.38
N SER A 199 0.51 15.43 40.14
CA SER A 199 -0.88 15.78 39.77
C SER A 199 -1.63 14.56 39.23
N LEU A 200 -2.82 14.34 39.78
CA LEU A 200 -3.82 13.37 39.33
C LEU A 200 -4.48 13.86 38.04
N VAL A 201 -3.82 13.64 36.91
CA VAL A 201 -4.35 13.92 35.56
C VAL A 201 -4.38 12.61 34.77
N PRO A 202 -5.44 12.31 34.00
CA PRO A 202 -5.61 11.00 33.38
C PRO A 202 -4.46 10.75 32.41
N LYS A 203 -3.87 9.55 32.46
CA LYS A 203 -2.91 9.08 31.45
C LYS A 203 -3.59 9.10 30.08
N LEU A 204 -3.39 10.19 29.35
CA LEU A 204 -3.82 10.33 27.97
C LEU A 204 -3.09 9.24 27.17
N SER A 205 -3.89 8.35 26.57
CA SER A 205 -3.42 7.10 25.98
C SER A 205 -2.51 7.38 24.78
N LYS A 206 -1.56 6.48 24.55
CA LYS A 206 -0.72 6.40 23.32
C LYS A 206 -1.52 6.41 22.01
N SER A 207 -2.84 6.28 22.07
CA SER A 207 -3.76 6.30 20.93
C SER A 207 -3.71 7.60 20.11
N ILE A 208 -3.42 8.75 20.73
CA ILE A 208 -3.48 10.05 20.04
C ILE A 208 -2.26 10.29 19.14
N LEU A 209 -1.15 9.57 19.37
CA LEU A 209 0.06 9.70 18.54
C LEU A 209 -0.10 9.13 17.12
N PHE A 210 -1.22 8.48 16.79
CA PHE A 210 -1.44 7.81 15.51
C PHE A 210 -2.55 8.41 14.64
N ASP A 211 -3.39 9.32 15.16
CA ASP A 211 -4.54 9.87 14.43
C ASP A 211 -4.17 10.71 13.18
N LYS A 212 -2.95 11.24 13.13
CA LYS A 212 -2.42 12.00 11.97
C LYS A 212 -1.26 11.28 11.24
N ASN A 213 -1.01 10.02 11.57
CA ASN A 213 0.05 9.24 10.92
C ASN A 213 -0.51 8.59 9.66
N LYS A 214 -0.01 9.02 8.50
CA LYS A 214 -0.25 8.32 7.25
C LYS A 214 0.76 7.19 7.13
N SER A 215 0.27 5.96 7.30
CA SER A 215 1.09 4.76 7.08
C SER A 215 1.44 4.63 5.61
N LEU A 216 2.70 4.27 5.34
CA LEU A 216 3.21 3.86 4.03
C LEU A 216 3.46 2.35 3.96
N ILE A 217 2.99 1.60 4.97
CA ILE A 217 3.22 0.17 5.11
C ILE A 217 2.14 -0.60 4.38
N LEU A 218 2.53 -1.40 3.38
CA LEU A 218 1.62 -2.34 2.71
C LEU A 218 1.78 -3.73 3.33
N ASN A 219 0.70 -4.28 3.88
CA ASN A 219 0.59 -5.67 4.35
C ASN A 219 -0.66 -6.32 3.71
N GLU A 220 -1.12 -7.47 4.23
CA GLU A 220 -2.36 -8.15 3.82
C GLU A 220 -2.30 -8.71 2.39
N GLY A 221 -1.13 -9.15 1.95
CA GLY A 221 -1.03 -9.99 0.75
C GLY A 221 -1.70 -11.34 0.98
N ASP A 222 -2.19 -11.97 -0.08
CA ASP A 222 -2.78 -13.30 -0.02
C ASP A 222 -1.67 -14.32 0.22
N MET A 223 -1.51 -14.74 1.48
CA MET A 223 -0.57 -15.77 1.89
C MET A 223 -1.15 -17.14 1.57
N THR A 224 -0.43 -17.89 0.75
CA THR A 224 -0.88 -19.22 0.32
C THR A 224 0.00 -20.27 1.02
N PRO A 225 -0.58 -21.15 1.85
CA PRO A 225 0.02 -22.42 2.28
C PRO A 225 0.56 -23.21 1.08
N PRO A 226 1.26 -24.35 1.26
CA PRO A 226 1.76 -25.07 0.10
C PRO A 226 0.62 -25.37 -0.88
N PRO A 227 0.81 -25.15 -2.20
CA PRO A 227 -0.20 -25.53 -3.17
C PRO A 227 -0.45 -27.03 -3.00
N TYR A 228 -1.69 -27.39 -2.67
CA TYR A 228 -2.12 -28.78 -2.58
C TYR A 228 -2.31 -29.32 -4.00
N ARG A 229 -1.18 -29.61 -4.65
CA ARG A 229 -1.01 -30.27 -5.94
C ARG A 229 -1.35 -29.44 -7.19
N ASP A 230 -0.44 -29.57 -8.16
CA ASP A 230 -0.78 -29.86 -9.56
C ASP A 230 -0.75 -31.39 -9.74
#